data_AF-A0A124ISL2-F1
#
_entry.id   AF-A0A124ISL2-F1
#
_cell.length_a   1.000
_cell.length_b   1.000
_cell.length_c   1.000
_cell.angle_alpha   90.00
_cell.angle_beta   90.00
_cell.angle_gamma   90.00
#
_symmetry.space_group_name_H-M   'P 1'
#
loop_
_entity.id
_entity.type
_entity.pdbx_description
1 polymer ?
#
loop_
_entity_poly.entity_id
_entity_poly.type
_entity_poly.pdbx_seq_one_letter_code
_entity_poly.pdbx_strand_id
1 'polypeptide(L)'
;MGVRMIDVSAKEPIYREAWVEGLVRLKPELARAIGDSWFIGLGNLATSISVSAIMATKRAWEYIPLLHPIPITNVDVKLTHGEDYVGLRLRARTVAQTGVEMDALFGALVGLVTAWNVIKAKHCVCGPNGDCRVVEEGEETGGLSFSGIGEIKGIEGVRVIRKVKGAEANLDSSDPAVANTAKAPPVVTLFDASNEPMYIGEAVASGFIKLRQSTVELIRSGGLEKGDVLTTAQLAALTMAKRAWELLPLIHQNYITHVAVGVEVKDNGVYVRVNTRNISRTGSAMEALMAVGAALLTVWDMVKKYEKDAEGQYPDTEISFIRLEKAVKTLVQ
;
A
#
# COMPACT_ATOMS: atom_id res chain seq x y z
N MET A 1 26.30 -4.90 -15.42
CA MET A 1 26.48 -4.02 -14.24
C MET A 1 25.83 -4.69 -13.04
N GLY A 2 26.45 -4.63 -11.86
CA GLY A 2 25.86 -5.17 -10.63
C GLY A 2 24.81 -4.24 -10.02
N VAL A 3 23.92 -4.78 -9.18
CA VAL A 3 22.95 -4.00 -8.39
C VAL A 3 23.68 -3.35 -7.22
N ARG A 4 23.43 -2.06 -6.94
CA ARG A 4 24.06 -1.35 -5.83
C ARG A 4 23.16 -0.31 -5.17
N MET A 5 23.30 -0.18 -3.85
CA MET A 5 22.78 0.97 -3.10
C MET A 5 23.69 2.18 -3.35
N ILE A 6 23.09 3.37 -3.47
CA ILE A 6 23.85 4.61 -3.69
C ILE A 6 24.51 5.04 -2.39
N ASP A 7 25.81 5.29 -2.42
CA ASP A 7 26.53 5.87 -1.28
C ASP A 7 26.10 7.32 -1.06
N VAL A 8 25.69 7.64 0.16
CA VAL A 8 25.24 8.97 0.58
C VAL A 8 26.17 9.60 1.62
N SER A 9 27.30 8.97 1.94
CA SER A 9 28.21 9.38 3.02
C SER A 9 28.75 10.80 2.86
N ALA A 10 28.91 11.27 1.61
CA ALA A 10 29.38 12.63 1.31
C ALA A 10 28.30 13.72 1.44
N LYS A 11 27.04 13.36 1.72
CA LYS A 11 25.93 14.32 1.83
C LYS A 11 25.74 14.69 3.30
N GLU A 12 25.33 15.93 3.56
CA GLU A 12 24.97 16.32 4.93
C GLU A 12 23.53 15.90 5.28
N PRO A 13 23.28 15.48 6.54
CA PRO A 13 21.93 15.33 7.05
C PRO A 13 21.21 16.68 7.07
N ILE A 14 20.03 16.73 6.45
CA ILE A 14 19.21 17.95 6.40
C ILE A 14 17.75 17.58 6.60
N TYR A 15 16.94 18.56 6.99
CA TYR A 15 15.49 18.40 7.06
C TYR A 15 14.90 18.07 5.69
N ARG A 16 14.03 17.05 5.69
CA ARG A 16 13.34 16.54 4.52
C ARG A 16 11.92 16.17 4.86
N GLU A 17 11.05 16.43 3.91
CA GLU A 17 9.63 16.13 4.02
C GLU A 17 9.12 15.60 2.68
N ALA A 18 8.22 14.63 2.74
CA ALA A 18 7.47 14.17 1.59
C ALA A 18 5.98 14.07 1.93
N TRP A 19 5.15 14.55 1.01
CA TRP A 19 3.72 14.38 0.98
C TRP A 19 3.36 13.46 -0.15
N VAL A 20 2.57 12.43 0.16
CA VAL A 20 2.08 11.47 -0.81
C VAL A 20 0.58 11.33 -0.67
N GLU A 21 -0.08 10.93 -1.74
CA GLU A 21 -1.48 10.51 -1.69
C GLU A 21 -1.71 9.27 -2.54
N GLY A 22 -2.87 8.67 -2.35
CA GLY A 22 -3.48 7.67 -3.20
C GLY A 22 -4.89 7.37 -2.71
N LEU A 23 -5.63 6.56 -3.46
CA LEU A 23 -7.00 6.21 -3.09
C LEU A 23 -7.34 4.77 -3.46
N VAL A 24 -8.30 4.21 -2.74
CA VAL A 24 -9.00 2.97 -3.10
C VAL A 24 -10.31 3.36 -3.79
N ARG A 25 -10.49 2.95 -5.04
CA ARG A 25 -11.75 3.11 -5.78
C ARG A 25 -12.75 2.04 -5.37
N LEU A 26 -13.97 2.48 -5.09
CA LEU A 26 -15.07 1.67 -4.62
C LEU A 26 -16.28 1.84 -5.57
N LYS A 27 -17.26 0.94 -5.44
CA LYS A 27 -18.61 1.23 -5.93
C LYS A 27 -19.27 2.32 -5.05
N PRO A 28 -20.13 3.19 -5.62
CA PRO A 28 -20.71 4.29 -4.85
C PRO A 28 -21.55 3.87 -3.64
N GLU A 29 -22.18 2.70 -3.70
CA GLU A 29 -22.95 2.13 -2.59
C GLU A 29 -22.03 1.83 -1.39
N LEU A 30 -20.86 1.26 -1.67
CA LEU A 30 -19.88 0.88 -0.66
C LEU A 30 -19.20 2.10 -0.04
N ALA A 31 -18.88 3.12 -0.85
CA ALA A 31 -18.32 4.37 -0.35
C ALA A 31 -19.33 5.11 0.55
N ARG A 32 -20.61 5.17 0.16
CA ARG A 32 -21.70 5.71 0.99
C ARG A 32 -21.90 4.95 2.29
N ALA A 33 -21.76 3.62 2.26
CA ALA A 33 -21.85 2.78 3.46
C ALA A 33 -20.73 3.07 4.48
N ILE A 34 -19.52 3.40 4.01
CA ILE A 34 -18.43 3.84 4.88
C ILE A 34 -18.77 5.22 5.46
N GLY A 35 -19.04 6.19 4.57
CA GLY A 35 -19.39 7.57 4.92
C GLY A 35 -18.55 8.14 6.07
N ASP A 36 -19.19 8.94 6.92
CA ASP A 36 -18.55 9.51 8.12
C ASP A 36 -18.41 8.51 9.28
N SER A 37 -18.96 7.28 9.15
CA SER A 37 -18.87 6.28 10.20
C SER A 37 -17.46 5.72 10.36
N TRP A 38 -16.72 5.61 9.24
CA TRP A 38 -15.40 4.96 9.18
C TRP A 38 -15.37 3.56 9.82
N PHE A 39 -16.50 2.87 9.86
CA PHE A 39 -16.64 1.56 10.47
C PHE A 39 -17.27 0.59 9.46
N ILE A 40 -16.51 -0.44 9.06
CA ILE A 40 -16.96 -1.42 8.07
C ILE A 40 -16.15 -2.70 8.19
N GLY A 41 -16.76 -3.85 7.85
CA GLY A 41 -16.07 -5.14 7.76
C GLY A 41 -15.37 -5.51 9.08
N LEU A 42 -14.03 -5.38 9.10
CA LEU A 42 -13.18 -5.69 10.25
C LEU A 42 -13.15 -4.61 11.35
N GLY A 43 -13.93 -3.54 11.22
CA GLY A 43 -14.14 -2.55 12.27
C GLY A 43 -13.66 -1.15 11.89
N ASN A 44 -12.89 -0.53 12.78
CA ASN A 44 -12.43 0.85 12.64
C ASN A 44 -11.45 0.99 11.47
N LEU A 45 -11.99 1.38 10.32
CA LEU A 45 -11.25 1.53 9.06
C LEU A 45 -10.17 2.61 9.20
N ALA A 46 -10.53 3.76 9.77
CA ALA A 46 -9.65 4.91 9.87
C ALA A 46 -8.40 4.61 10.72
N THR A 47 -8.58 4.04 11.91
CA THR A 47 -7.49 3.65 12.81
C THR A 47 -6.63 2.56 12.18
N SER A 48 -7.25 1.56 11.55
CA SER A 48 -6.53 0.45 10.89
C SER A 48 -5.59 0.96 9.80
N ILE A 49 -6.08 1.87 8.94
CA ILE A 49 -5.29 2.49 7.87
C ILE A 49 -4.14 3.30 8.46
N SER A 50 -4.42 4.22 9.41
CA SER A 50 -3.41 5.12 9.97
C SER A 50 -2.29 4.35 10.67
N VAL A 51 -2.62 3.39 11.54
CA VAL A 51 -1.61 2.62 12.28
C VAL A 51 -0.74 1.81 11.32
N SER A 52 -1.36 1.11 10.35
CA SER A 52 -0.62 0.31 9.37
C SER A 52 0.32 1.18 8.52
N ALA A 53 -0.17 2.33 8.04
CA ALA A 53 0.62 3.25 7.23
C ALA A 53 1.81 3.83 8.01
N ILE A 54 1.60 4.27 9.25
CA ILE A 54 2.66 4.82 10.11
C ILE A 54 3.71 3.76 10.44
N MET A 55 3.28 2.54 10.80
CA MET A 55 4.20 1.44 11.08
C MET A 55 5.01 1.03 9.86
N ALA A 56 4.37 0.93 8.69
CA ALA A 56 5.02 0.58 7.45
C ALA A 56 6.03 1.65 7.00
N THR A 57 5.69 2.93 7.12
CA THR A 57 6.59 4.05 6.78
C THR A 57 7.93 3.91 7.51
N LYS A 58 7.90 3.61 8.82
CA LYS A 58 9.10 3.44 9.65
C LYS A 58 9.96 2.23 9.29
N ARG A 59 9.40 1.25 8.58
CA ARG A 59 10.05 -0.03 8.25
C ARG A 59 10.26 -0.22 6.75
N ALA A 60 10.06 0.81 5.92
CA ALA A 60 10.07 0.69 4.47
C ALA A 60 11.36 0.05 3.92
N TRP A 61 12.51 0.39 4.51
CA TRP A 61 13.82 -0.15 4.15
C TRP A 61 13.98 -1.66 4.37
N GLU A 62 13.15 -2.30 5.20
CA GLU A 62 13.15 -3.75 5.39
C GLU A 62 12.50 -4.50 4.21
N TYR A 63 11.74 -3.79 3.37
CA TYR A 63 10.84 -4.38 2.37
C TYR A 63 11.09 -3.89 0.95
N ILE A 64 11.53 -2.65 0.77
CA ILE A 64 11.93 -2.12 -0.52
C ILE A 64 13.46 -2.20 -0.63
N PRO A 65 14.00 -2.98 -1.58
CA PRO A 65 15.43 -3.13 -1.74
C PRO A 65 16.14 -1.77 -1.95
N LEU A 66 17.37 -1.66 -1.45
CA LEU A 66 18.28 -0.53 -1.67
C LEU A 66 17.83 0.82 -1.08
N LEU A 67 16.74 0.86 -0.29
CA LEU A 67 16.45 2.00 0.57
C LEU A 67 17.43 2.06 1.74
N HIS A 68 17.86 3.27 2.07
CA HIS A 68 18.62 3.51 3.29
C HIS A 68 17.69 3.49 4.51
N PRO A 69 18.10 2.89 5.63
CA PRO A 69 17.41 3.12 6.89
C PRO A 69 17.61 4.59 7.29
N ILE A 70 16.51 5.30 7.57
CA ILE A 70 16.53 6.71 7.98
C ILE A 70 15.72 6.93 9.26
N PRO A 71 16.15 7.87 10.13
CA PRO A 71 15.41 8.20 11.35
C PRO A 71 14.18 9.05 11.01
N ILE A 72 13.03 8.41 10.87
CA ILE A 72 11.76 9.12 10.65
C ILE A 72 11.37 9.82 11.95
N THR A 73 11.19 11.15 11.88
CA THR A 73 10.89 11.98 13.05
C THR A 73 9.40 12.16 13.27
N ASN A 74 8.60 12.14 12.20
CA ASN A 74 7.15 12.16 12.29
C ASN A 74 6.51 11.58 11.02
N VAL A 75 5.34 10.94 11.20
CA VAL A 75 4.43 10.53 10.13
C VAL A 75 3.02 10.96 10.51
N ASP A 76 2.38 11.75 9.66
CA ASP A 76 1.00 12.18 9.82
C ASP A 76 0.16 11.59 8.68
N VAL A 77 -1.03 11.06 8.99
CA VAL A 77 -1.94 10.43 8.01
C VAL A 77 -3.31 11.12 8.06
N LYS A 78 -3.73 11.67 6.91
CA LYS A 78 -5.05 12.24 6.69
C LYS A 78 -5.86 11.32 5.79
N LEU A 79 -7.07 11.00 6.21
CA LEU A 79 -7.99 10.19 5.42
C LEU A 79 -9.11 11.07 4.88
N THR A 80 -9.57 10.72 3.68
CA THR A 80 -10.74 11.32 3.04
C THR A 80 -11.63 10.22 2.51
N HIS A 81 -12.93 10.49 2.40
CA HIS A 81 -13.85 9.63 1.67
C HIS A 81 -14.65 10.51 0.70
N GLY A 82 -15.26 9.90 -0.31
CA GLY A 82 -16.10 10.59 -1.27
C GLY A 82 -17.14 9.63 -1.85
N GLU A 83 -17.77 10.04 -2.95
CA GLU A 83 -18.87 9.26 -3.54
C GLU A 83 -18.44 7.87 -4.01
N ASP A 84 -17.17 7.65 -4.35
CA ASP A 84 -16.69 6.39 -4.92
C ASP A 84 -15.27 6.01 -4.44
N TYR A 85 -14.79 6.58 -3.33
CA TYR A 85 -13.41 6.33 -2.87
C TYR A 85 -13.19 6.48 -1.37
N VAL A 86 -12.13 5.81 -0.91
CA VAL A 86 -11.42 6.13 0.35
C VAL A 86 -10.01 6.58 -0.02
N GLY A 87 -9.64 7.79 0.39
CA GLY A 87 -8.39 8.45 0.09
C GLY A 87 -7.47 8.52 1.31
N LEU A 88 -6.17 8.50 1.04
CA LEU A 88 -5.11 8.64 2.03
C LEU A 88 -4.13 9.71 1.54
N ARG A 89 -3.80 10.65 2.42
CA ARG A 89 -2.67 11.55 2.28
C ARG A 89 -1.74 11.35 3.46
N LEU A 90 -0.45 11.12 3.20
CA LEU A 90 0.56 10.86 4.22
C LEU A 90 1.68 11.86 4.09
N ARG A 91 2.09 12.42 5.23
CA ARG A 91 3.23 13.33 5.38
C ARG A 91 4.28 12.63 6.23
N ALA A 92 5.50 12.51 5.71
CA ALA A 92 6.64 11.98 6.48
C ALA A 92 7.74 13.03 6.58
N ARG A 93 8.37 13.12 7.76
CA ARG A 93 9.47 14.03 8.07
C ARG A 93 10.70 13.27 8.58
N THR A 94 11.88 13.75 8.24
CA THR A 94 13.16 13.22 8.72
C THR A 94 14.26 14.29 8.67
N VAL A 95 15.34 14.06 9.40
CA VAL A 95 16.63 14.75 9.19
C VAL A 95 17.63 13.68 8.77
N ALA A 96 17.98 13.64 7.48
CA ALA A 96 18.80 12.57 6.91
C ALA A 96 19.56 12.99 5.64
N GLN A 97 20.50 12.14 5.20
CA GLN A 97 21.30 12.34 3.98
C GLN A 97 20.51 12.03 2.69
N THR A 98 19.40 11.29 2.80
CA THR A 98 18.53 10.90 1.69
C THR A 98 17.06 11.28 1.96
N GLY A 99 16.28 11.33 0.88
CA GLY A 99 14.85 11.66 0.91
C GLY A 99 13.98 10.60 1.60
N VAL A 100 12.81 11.02 2.07
CA VAL A 100 11.78 10.20 2.75
C VAL A 100 10.59 9.87 1.85
N GLU A 101 10.68 10.21 0.55
CA GLU A 101 9.59 10.00 -0.41
C GLU A 101 9.20 8.51 -0.55
N MET A 102 10.18 7.61 -0.55
CA MET A 102 9.92 6.18 -0.75
C MET A 102 9.28 5.55 0.48
N ASP A 103 9.71 5.95 1.67
CA ASP A 103 9.13 5.55 2.94
C ASP A 103 7.67 6.00 3.04
N ALA A 104 7.40 7.25 2.66
CA ALA A 104 6.04 7.79 2.61
C ALA A 104 5.15 7.04 1.61
N LEU A 105 5.63 6.82 0.39
CA LEU A 105 4.90 6.06 -0.64
C LEU A 105 4.62 4.61 -0.19
N PHE A 106 5.57 3.97 0.48
CA PHE A 106 5.40 2.65 1.05
C PHE A 106 4.33 2.63 2.15
N GLY A 107 4.37 3.60 3.08
CA GLY A 107 3.32 3.79 4.08
C GLY A 107 1.94 3.96 3.47
N ALA A 108 1.82 4.78 2.42
CA ALA A 108 0.57 5.00 1.70
C ALA A 108 0.07 3.71 1.03
N LEU A 109 0.95 2.96 0.34
CA LEU A 109 0.60 1.66 -0.23
C LEU A 109 0.04 0.71 0.83
N VAL A 110 0.73 0.53 1.95
CA VAL A 110 0.27 -0.38 3.02
C VAL A 110 -1.06 0.11 3.59
N GLY A 111 -1.22 1.41 3.83
CA GLY A 111 -2.48 1.98 4.30
C GLY A 111 -3.66 1.70 3.35
N LEU A 112 -3.45 1.88 2.04
CA LEU A 112 -4.47 1.63 1.01
C LEU A 112 -4.80 0.14 0.87
N VAL A 113 -3.81 -0.74 0.99
CA VAL A 113 -4.03 -2.19 0.99
C VAL A 113 -4.71 -2.65 2.30
N THR A 114 -4.41 -2.02 3.43
CA THR A 114 -5.16 -2.23 4.68
C THR A 114 -6.61 -1.80 4.52
N ALA A 115 -6.87 -0.64 3.89
CA ALA A 115 -8.23 -0.18 3.59
C ALA A 115 -8.98 -1.24 2.77
N TRP A 116 -8.35 -1.75 1.70
CA TRP A 116 -8.89 -2.84 0.90
C TRP A 116 -9.24 -4.05 1.78
N ASN A 117 -8.32 -4.48 2.65
CA ASN A 117 -8.52 -5.66 3.49
C ASN A 117 -9.70 -5.53 4.46
N VAL A 118 -9.82 -4.36 5.11
CA VAL A 118 -10.90 -4.09 6.06
C VAL A 118 -12.24 -4.04 5.33
N ILE A 119 -12.29 -3.34 4.19
CA ILE A 119 -13.51 -3.15 3.40
C ILE A 119 -14.01 -4.47 2.78
N LYS A 120 -13.12 -5.33 2.28
CA LYS A 120 -13.52 -6.58 1.60
C LYS A 120 -14.05 -7.67 2.55
N ALA A 121 -13.77 -7.56 3.85
CA ALA A 121 -14.03 -8.65 4.78
C ALA A 121 -15.52 -8.77 5.12
N LYS A 122 -15.99 -10.01 5.28
CA LYS A 122 -17.32 -10.29 5.84
C LYS A 122 -17.27 -10.25 7.37
N HIS A 123 -18.41 -9.94 7.99
CA HIS A 123 -18.55 -9.47 9.36
C HIS A 123 -18.37 -10.56 10.43
N CYS A 124 -17.30 -10.44 11.21
CA CYS A 124 -17.28 -10.83 12.62
C CYS A 124 -16.87 -9.57 13.39
N VAL A 125 -17.73 -9.07 14.26
CA VAL A 125 -17.48 -7.86 15.05
C VAL A 125 -17.27 -8.28 16.48
N CYS A 126 -16.09 -7.97 17.02
CA CYS A 126 -15.82 -8.12 18.45
C CYS A 126 -16.18 -6.84 19.18
N GLY A 127 -17.00 -6.93 20.23
CA GLY A 127 -17.22 -5.83 21.14
C GLY A 127 -15.94 -5.46 21.90
N PRO A 128 -15.92 -4.28 22.54
CA PRO A 128 -14.75 -3.80 23.31
C PRO A 128 -14.38 -4.72 24.48
N ASN A 129 -15.26 -5.65 24.88
CA ASN A 129 -15.01 -6.64 25.92
C ASN A 129 -14.48 -7.98 25.38
N GLY A 130 -14.21 -8.07 24.07
CA GLY A 130 -13.76 -9.30 23.41
C GLY A 130 -14.89 -10.28 23.06
N ASP A 131 -16.14 -9.86 23.20
CA ASP A 131 -17.33 -10.60 22.80
C ASP A 131 -17.52 -10.51 21.28
N CYS A 132 -17.15 -11.57 20.58
CA CYS A 132 -17.25 -11.62 19.12
C CYS A 132 -18.58 -12.22 18.67
N ARG A 133 -19.28 -11.51 17.77
CA ARG A 133 -20.46 -12.04 17.07
C ARG A 133 -20.24 -12.03 15.57
N VAL A 134 -20.59 -13.14 14.92
CA VAL A 134 -20.72 -13.20 13.47
C VAL A 134 -21.99 -12.44 13.12
N VAL A 135 -21.92 -11.51 12.17
CA VAL A 135 -23.13 -10.84 11.65
C VAL A 135 -23.57 -11.64 10.43
N GLU A 136 -24.78 -12.18 10.48
CA GLU A 136 -25.32 -13.02 9.40
C GLU A 136 -25.68 -12.18 8.16
N GLU A 137 -25.69 -12.82 6.98
CA GLU A 137 -26.12 -12.16 5.74
C GLU A 137 -27.58 -11.68 5.87
N GLY A 138 -27.78 -10.36 5.95
CA GLY A 138 -29.09 -9.73 6.11
C GLY A 138 -29.35 -9.08 7.48
N GLU A 139 -28.47 -9.26 8.47
CA GLU A 139 -28.54 -8.50 9.73
C GLU A 139 -28.06 -7.05 9.52
N GLU A 140 -28.89 -6.08 9.94
CA GLU A 140 -28.54 -4.67 9.95
C GLU A 140 -27.56 -4.35 11.09
N THR A 141 -26.27 -4.17 10.76
CA THR A 141 -25.37 -3.39 11.63
C THR A 141 -25.35 -1.94 11.16
N GLY A 142 -26.14 -1.10 11.82
CA GLY A 142 -26.23 0.33 11.48
C GLY A 142 -27.10 0.65 10.26
N GLY A 143 -28.11 -0.17 9.95
CA GLY A 143 -29.12 0.11 8.90
C GLY A 143 -28.70 -0.26 7.46
N LEU A 144 -27.71 -1.13 7.29
CA LEU A 144 -27.24 -1.58 5.98
C LEU A 144 -27.38 -3.09 5.83
N SER A 145 -28.20 -3.52 4.86
CA SER A 145 -28.29 -4.92 4.43
C SER A 145 -27.13 -5.24 3.48
N PHE A 146 -26.34 -6.25 3.81
CA PHE A 146 -25.13 -6.62 3.04
C PHE A 146 -25.42 -7.80 2.12
N SER A 147 -26.08 -7.55 0.99
CA SER A 147 -26.16 -8.49 -0.12
C SER A 147 -25.25 -8.02 -1.26
N GLY A 148 -24.23 -8.81 -1.59
CA GLY A 148 -23.30 -8.53 -2.68
C GLY A 148 -22.13 -7.62 -2.29
N ILE A 149 -20.92 -8.19 -2.26
CA ILE A 149 -19.67 -7.44 -2.09
C ILE A 149 -19.61 -6.39 -3.20
N GLY A 150 -19.77 -5.11 -2.85
CA GLY A 150 -19.47 -4.01 -3.76
C GLY A 150 -18.02 -4.13 -4.24
N GLU A 151 -17.81 -4.11 -5.55
CA GLU A 151 -16.48 -4.29 -6.14
C GLU A 151 -15.54 -3.14 -5.71
N ILE A 152 -14.48 -3.48 -4.99
CA ILE A 152 -13.30 -2.63 -4.91
C ILE A 152 -12.67 -2.67 -6.31
N LYS A 153 -12.60 -1.53 -6.99
CA LYS A 153 -12.12 -1.47 -8.38
C LYS A 153 -10.60 -1.54 -8.47
N GLY A 154 -9.91 -0.96 -7.50
CA GLY A 154 -8.46 -0.76 -7.58
C GLY A 154 -7.96 0.25 -6.56
N ILE A 155 -6.64 0.27 -6.38
CA ILE A 155 -5.91 1.40 -5.82
C ILE A 155 -5.45 2.25 -7.00
N GLU A 156 -5.56 3.57 -6.91
CA GLU A 156 -5.19 4.49 -7.97
C GLU A 156 -4.42 5.70 -7.44
N GLY A 157 -3.65 6.32 -8.33
CA GLY A 157 -3.07 7.64 -8.12
C GLY A 157 -2.09 7.73 -6.95
N VAL A 158 -1.33 6.65 -6.68
CA VAL A 158 -0.32 6.68 -5.62
C VAL A 158 0.88 7.50 -6.11
N ARG A 159 1.08 8.70 -5.54
CA ARG A 159 2.08 9.67 -6.02
C ARG A 159 2.65 10.57 -4.94
N VAL A 160 3.77 11.22 -5.24
CA VAL A 160 4.36 12.29 -4.43
C VAL A 160 3.76 13.63 -4.86
N ILE A 161 3.08 14.33 -3.95
CA ILE A 161 2.47 15.64 -4.22
C ILE A 161 3.46 16.77 -3.99
N ARG A 162 4.30 16.63 -2.96
CA ARG A 162 5.23 17.67 -2.54
C ARG A 162 6.42 17.05 -1.82
N LYS A 163 7.61 17.55 -2.14
CA LYS A 163 8.85 17.25 -1.43
C LYS A 163 9.51 18.54 -0.99
N VAL A 164 9.99 18.56 0.25
CA VAL A 164 10.74 19.70 0.80
C VAL A 164 12.13 19.25 1.25
N LYS A 165 13.13 20.11 1.04
CA LYS A 165 14.54 19.89 1.35
C LYS A 165 15.15 21.21 1.85
N GLY A 166 15.73 21.23 3.06
CA GLY A 166 16.46 22.39 3.58
C GLY A 166 15.86 23.00 4.86
N ALA A 167 16.36 24.18 5.25
CA ALA A 167 16.02 24.86 6.51
C ALA A 167 14.52 25.09 6.62
N GLU A 168 13.97 24.73 7.78
CA GLU A 168 12.57 24.77 8.20
C GLU A 168 11.64 25.31 7.12
N ALA A 169 10.97 24.40 6.40
CA ALA A 169 9.68 24.76 5.83
C ALA A 169 8.92 25.37 7.00
N ASN A 170 8.55 26.66 6.93
CA ASN A 170 7.73 27.34 7.92
C ASN A 170 6.80 26.27 8.49
N LEU A 171 6.98 25.95 9.77
CA LEU A 171 6.11 25.08 10.53
C LEU A 171 4.79 25.83 10.62
N ASP A 172 4.09 25.93 9.50
CA ASP A 172 2.85 26.63 9.38
C ASP A 172 1.90 25.76 10.19
N SER A 173 1.73 26.18 11.44
CA SER A 173 0.81 25.64 12.43
C SER A 173 -0.64 25.78 11.98
N SER A 174 -0.88 26.36 10.80
CA SER A 174 -2.16 26.44 10.10
C SER A 174 -2.50 25.21 9.26
N ASP A 175 -1.60 24.22 9.13
CA ASP A 175 -1.92 22.96 8.45
C ASP A 175 -2.99 22.23 9.28
N PRO A 176 -4.26 22.21 8.82
CA PRO A 176 -5.41 21.94 9.68
C PRO A 176 -5.25 20.54 10.23
N ALA A 177 -5.07 20.48 11.55
CA ALA A 177 -4.87 19.29 12.38
C ALA A 177 -5.06 17.99 11.60
N VAL A 178 -3.95 17.30 11.29
CA VAL A 178 -3.96 15.92 10.77
C VAL A 178 -4.35 14.96 11.90
N ALA A 179 -5.45 15.28 12.58
CA ALA A 179 -6.09 14.43 13.55
C ALA A 179 -7.14 13.62 12.79
N ASN A 180 -7.02 12.30 12.86
CA ASN A 180 -8.04 11.39 12.39
C ASN A 180 -9.25 11.57 13.33
N THR A 181 -10.16 12.49 12.98
CA THR A 181 -11.36 12.82 13.77
C THR A 181 -12.49 11.80 13.56
N ALA A 182 -12.21 10.71 12.85
CA ALA A 182 -13.14 9.61 12.65
C ALA A 182 -13.54 9.01 14.01
N LYS A 183 -14.76 9.32 14.46
CA LYS A 183 -15.38 8.80 15.69
C LYS A 183 -15.89 7.36 15.49
N ALA A 184 -15.15 6.54 14.75
CA ALA A 184 -15.45 5.13 14.64
C ALA A 184 -15.24 4.46 16.01
N PRO A 185 -16.06 3.46 16.39
CA PRO A 185 -15.84 2.67 17.59
C PRO A 185 -14.40 2.15 17.67
N PRO A 186 -13.77 2.07 18.87
CA PRO A 186 -12.39 1.60 19.04
C PRO A 186 -12.30 0.07 18.96
N VAL A 187 -12.87 -0.50 17.91
CA VAL A 187 -12.99 -1.93 17.66
C VAL A 187 -12.31 -2.25 16.34
N VAL A 188 -11.39 -3.21 16.38
CA VAL A 188 -10.82 -3.86 15.20
C VAL A 188 -10.80 -5.36 15.43
N THR A 189 -10.99 -6.15 14.38
CA THR A 189 -11.14 -7.60 14.50
C THR A 189 -10.35 -8.30 13.40
N LEU A 190 -9.69 -9.41 13.75
CA LEU A 190 -9.18 -10.36 12.78
C LEU A 190 -10.24 -11.44 12.57
N PHE A 191 -10.55 -11.76 11.32
CA PHE A 191 -11.52 -12.80 10.97
C PHE A 191 -11.12 -14.15 11.58
N ASP A 192 -12.01 -14.82 12.32
CA ASP A 192 -11.73 -16.15 12.86
C ASP A 192 -11.85 -17.22 11.76
N ALA A 193 -10.71 -17.75 11.32
CA ALA A 193 -10.66 -18.80 10.32
C ALA A 193 -10.67 -20.22 10.91
N SER A 194 -11.05 -20.43 12.18
CA SER A 194 -10.97 -21.74 12.84
C SER A 194 -11.83 -22.82 12.17
N ASN A 195 -13.03 -22.45 11.71
CA ASN A 195 -13.99 -23.35 11.06
C ASN A 195 -13.91 -23.31 9.53
N GLU A 196 -13.01 -22.51 8.96
CA GLU A 196 -12.80 -22.49 7.52
C GLU A 196 -12.02 -23.74 7.08
N PRO A 197 -12.42 -24.42 6.00
CA PRO A 197 -11.67 -25.53 5.46
C PRO A 197 -10.33 -25.05 4.89
N MET A 198 -9.42 -25.99 4.64
CA MET A 198 -8.19 -25.71 3.91
C MET A 198 -8.49 -25.51 2.43
N TYR A 199 -7.97 -24.42 1.86
CA TYR A 199 -8.09 -24.09 0.45
C TYR A 199 -6.72 -24.04 -0.21
N ILE A 200 -6.69 -24.38 -1.50
CA ILE A 200 -5.72 -23.86 -2.45
C ILE A 200 -6.23 -22.49 -2.88
N GLY A 201 -5.63 -21.42 -2.35
CA GLY A 201 -5.93 -20.05 -2.77
C GLY A 201 -5.05 -19.65 -3.94
N GLU A 202 -5.65 -19.13 -5.00
CA GLU A 202 -4.95 -18.50 -6.12
C GLU A 202 -5.37 -17.05 -6.23
N ALA A 203 -4.41 -16.15 -6.42
CA ALA A 203 -4.70 -14.76 -6.71
C ALA A 203 -3.77 -14.19 -7.76
N VAL A 204 -4.31 -13.33 -8.61
CA VAL A 204 -3.55 -12.56 -9.59
C VAL A 204 -3.84 -11.08 -9.35
N ALA A 205 -2.79 -10.31 -9.14
CA ALA A 205 -2.86 -8.86 -9.10
C ALA A 205 -2.00 -8.25 -10.21
N SER A 206 -2.38 -7.06 -10.65
CA SER A 206 -1.62 -6.26 -11.61
C SER A 206 -1.54 -4.80 -11.21
N GLY A 207 -0.55 -4.10 -11.72
CA GLY A 207 -0.42 -2.67 -11.53
C GLY A 207 0.53 -2.03 -12.52
N PHE A 208 0.52 -0.70 -12.55
CA PHE A 208 1.27 0.08 -13.52
C PHE A 208 1.85 1.34 -12.88
N ILE A 209 3.12 1.62 -13.15
CA ILE A 209 3.77 2.88 -12.82
C ILE A 209 4.06 3.64 -14.10
N LYS A 210 3.55 4.87 -14.20
CA LYS A 210 3.88 5.82 -15.26
C LYS A 210 5.26 6.39 -15.02
N LEU A 211 6.08 6.41 -16.07
CA LEU A 211 7.42 6.97 -16.06
C LEU A 211 7.62 7.87 -17.28
N ARG A 212 8.63 8.74 -17.23
CA ARG A 212 9.03 9.51 -18.42
C ARG A 212 9.57 8.59 -19.52
N GLN A 213 9.36 9.00 -20.77
CA GLN A 213 9.85 8.28 -21.95
C GLN A 213 11.36 8.05 -21.90
N SER A 214 12.14 9.07 -21.51
CA SER A 214 13.60 8.96 -21.36
C SER A 214 14.01 7.95 -20.28
N THR A 215 13.24 7.83 -19.20
CA THR A 215 13.48 6.83 -18.15
C THR A 215 13.17 5.42 -18.66
N VAL A 216 12.10 5.24 -19.44
CA VAL A 216 11.75 3.97 -20.08
C VAL A 216 12.88 3.50 -21.02
N GLU A 217 13.41 4.40 -21.84
CA GLU A 217 14.57 4.11 -22.72
C GLU A 217 15.81 3.73 -21.92
N LEU A 218 16.02 4.38 -20.77
CA LEU A 218 17.15 4.07 -19.90
C LEU A 218 17.01 2.69 -19.22
N ILE A 219 15.80 2.30 -18.83
CA ILE A 219 15.51 0.93 -18.37
C ILE A 219 15.82 -0.09 -19.48
N ARG A 220 15.34 0.16 -20.71
CA ARG A 220 15.53 -0.75 -21.86
C ARG A 220 17.01 -0.94 -22.23
N SER A 221 17.80 0.13 -22.14
CA SER A 221 19.23 0.11 -22.45
C SER A 221 20.11 -0.39 -21.29
N GLY A 222 19.56 -0.55 -20.08
CA GLY A 222 20.30 -1.01 -18.90
C GLY A 222 21.29 0.02 -18.34
N GLY A 223 21.14 1.30 -18.67
CA GLY A 223 22.07 2.38 -18.30
C GLY A 223 21.87 2.98 -16.90
N LEU A 224 21.15 2.29 -16.01
CA LEU A 224 20.78 2.82 -14.68
C LEU A 224 21.88 2.61 -13.64
N GLU A 225 22.15 3.66 -12.85
CA GLU A 225 23.24 3.67 -11.86
C GLU A 225 23.07 2.65 -10.72
N LYS A 226 21.84 2.23 -10.44
CA LYS A 226 21.48 1.26 -9.39
C LYS A 226 21.47 -0.18 -9.88
N GLY A 227 21.57 -0.42 -11.20
CA GLY A 227 21.59 -1.73 -11.81
C GLY A 227 20.25 -2.16 -12.42
N ASP A 228 20.03 -3.48 -12.46
CA ASP A 228 18.87 -4.11 -13.13
C ASP A 228 17.55 -3.87 -12.36
N VAL A 229 16.67 -3.07 -12.96
CA VAL A 229 15.36 -2.72 -12.40
C VAL A 229 14.41 -3.90 -12.35
N LEU A 230 14.34 -4.68 -13.43
CA LEU A 230 13.32 -5.72 -13.58
C LEU A 230 13.56 -6.84 -12.58
N THR A 231 14.81 -7.32 -12.51
CA THR A 231 15.19 -8.38 -11.57
C THR A 231 15.05 -7.90 -10.12
N THR A 232 15.42 -6.65 -9.83
CA THR A 232 15.29 -6.08 -8.48
C THR A 232 13.80 -5.94 -8.07
N ALA A 233 12.94 -5.52 -8.98
CA ALA A 233 11.49 -5.46 -8.75
C ALA A 233 10.86 -6.84 -8.56
N GLN A 234 11.28 -7.85 -9.33
CA GLN A 234 10.85 -9.24 -9.13
C GLN A 234 11.22 -9.75 -7.74
N LEU A 235 12.46 -9.52 -7.29
CA LEU A 235 12.92 -9.93 -5.97
C LEU A 235 12.13 -9.23 -4.85
N ALA A 236 11.81 -7.95 -5.01
CA ALA A 236 10.98 -7.21 -4.07
C ALA A 236 9.56 -7.81 -3.96
N ALA A 237 8.91 -8.11 -5.09
CA ALA A 237 7.61 -8.76 -5.11
C ALA A 237 7.63 -10.14 -4.44
N LEU A 238 8.61 -10.98 -4.77
CA LEU A 238 8.78 -12.31 -4.19
C LEU A 238 8.96 -12.25 -2.67
N THR A 239 9.78 -11.30 -2.20
CA THR A 239 10.03 -11.11 -0.76
C THR A 239 8.78 -10.61 -0.05
N MET A 240 8.10 -9.62 -0.64
CA MET A 240 6.89 -9.01 -0.08
C MET A 240 5.74 -10.01 0.05
N ALA A 241 5.49 -10.84 -0.98
CA ALA A 241 4.41 -11.83 -0.95
C ALA A 241 4.50 -12.76 0.28
N LYS A 242 5.71 -13.10 0.72
CA LYS A 242 5.93 -13.98 1.89
C LYS A 242 5.82 -13.28 3.24
N ARG A 243 5.90 -11.95 3.25
CA ARG A 243 6.00 -11.12 4.46
C ARG A 243 4.86 -10.11 4.59
N ALA A 244 3.84 -10.18 3.74
CA ALA A 244 2.72 -9.24 3.75
C ALA A 244 2.00 -9.17 5.12
N TRP A 245 1.92 -10.30 5.81
CA TRP A 245 1.31 -10.42 7.15
C TRP A 245 2.05 -9.64 8.23
N GLU A 246 3.35 -9.31 8.02
CA GLU A 246 4.13 -8.48 8.95
C GLU A 246 3.74 -6.98 8.88
N LEU A 247 3.03 -6.58 7.81
CA LEU A 247 2.66 -5.20 7.50
C LEU A 247 1.15 -4.96 7.55
N LEU A 248 0.36 -5.96 7.19
CA LEU A 248 -1.10 -5.91 7.18
C LEU A 248 -1.63 -6.58 8.46
N PRO A 249 -2.00 -5.83 9.51
CA PRO A 249 -2.27 -6.41 10.84
C PRO A 249 -3.52 -7.29 10.90
N LEU A 250 -4.41 -7.19 9.91
CA LEU A 250 -5.71 -7.87 9.89
C LEU A 250 -5.79 -8.97 8.82
N ILE A 251 -4.64 -9.54 8.45
CA ILE A 251 -4.57 -10.75 7.61
C ILE A 251 -3.91 -11.90 8.38
N HIS A 252 -4.14 -13.12 7.92
CA HIS A 252 -3.48 -14.29 8.48
C HIS A 252 -2.11 -14.50 7.85
N GLN A 253 -1.20 -15.13 8.58
CA GLN A 253 -0.01 -15.70 7.98
C GLN A 253 -0.41 -16.91 7.12
N ASN A 254 -0.40 -16.74 5.81
CA ASN A 254 -0.68 -17.81 4.86
C ASN A 254 0.59 -18.58 4.48
N TYR A 255 0.45 -19.89 4.25
CA TYR A 255 1.52 -20.72 3.72
C TYR A 255 1.60 -20.56 2.19
N ILE A 256 2.39 -19.59 1.75
CA ILE A 256 2.62 -19.29 0.33
C ILE A 256 3.43 -20.41 -0.30
N THR A 257 2.85 -21.06 -1.31
CA THR A 257 3.45 -22.20 -2.03
C THR A 257 4.03 -21.79 -3.38
N HIS A 258 3.54 -20.71 -3.97
CA HIS A 258 4.02 -20.23 -5.26
C HIS A 258 3.87 -18.72 -5.38
N VAL A 259 4.86 -18.08 -6.00
CA VAL A 259 4.79 -16.69 -6.45
C VAL A 259 5.47 -16.61 -7.81
N ALA A 260 4.73 -16.17 -8.84
CA ALA A 260 5.27 -15.86 -10.16
C ALA A 260 5.09 -14.36 -10.45
N VAL A 261 6.17 -13.71 -10.88
CA VAL A 261 6.20 -12.26 -11.11
C VAL A 261 6.58 -11.98 -12.56
N GLY A 262 5.71 -11.27 -13.27
CA GLY A 262 6.00 -10.66 -14.57
C GLY A 262 6.22 -9.17 -14.40
N VAL A 263 7.31 -8.65 -14.96
CA VAL A 263 7.61 -7.21 -15.03
C VAL A 263 7.91 -6.88 -16.48
N GLU A 264 7.14 -5.97 -17.06
CA GLU A 264 7.21 -5.63 -18.47
C GLU A 264 7.37 -4.12 -18.65
N VAL A 265 8.37 -3.72 -19.44
CA VAL A 265 8.60 -2.31 -19.80
C VAL A 265 7.69 -1.93 -20.96
N LYS A 266 6.69 -1.10 -20.69
CA LYS A 266 5.80 -0.49 -21.69
C LYS A 266 6.37 0.85 -22.16
N ASP A 267 5.75 1.46 -23.16
CA ASP A 267 6.27 2.72 -23.72
C ASP A 267 6.19 3.88 -22.73
N ASN A 268 5.17 3.92 -21.88
CA ASN A 268 4.94 4.99 -20.92
C ASN A 268 5.18 4.57 -19.45
N GLY A 269 5.90 3.47 -19.20
CA GLY A 269 6.14 3.00 -17.84
C GLY A 269 6.38 1.50 -17.70
N VAL A 270 6.11 0.97 -16.51
CA VAL A 270 6.32 -0.45 -16.20
C VAL A 270 5.03 -1.08 -15.70
N TYR A 271 4.65 -2.20 -16.32
CA TYR A 271 3.54 -3.05 -15.91
C TYR A 271 4.06 -4.23 -15.08
N VAL A 272 3.42 -4.48 -13.95
CA VAL A 272 3.74 -5.61 -13.07
C VAL A 272 2.51 -6.49 -12.92
N ARG A 273 2.70 -7.81 -13.01
CA ARG A 273 1.67 -8.80 -12.73
C ARG A 273 2.22 -9.89 -11.83
N VAL A 274 1.53 -10.17 -10.73
CA VAL A 274 1.94 -11.19 -9.75
C VAL A 274 0.84 -12.23 -9.60
N ASN A 275 1.21 -13.50 -9.69
CA ASN A 275 0.36 -14.65 -9.37
C ASN A 275 0.87 -15.30 -8.09
N THR A 276 0.02 -15.39 -7.06
CA THR A 276 0.31 -16.07 -5.81
C THR A 276 -0.54 -17.32 -5.66
N ARG A 277 0.03 -18.36 -5.05
CA ARG A 277 -0.72 -19.51 -4.54
C ARG A 277 -0.38 -19.78 -3.08
N ASN A 278 -1.37 -20.20 -2.32
CA ASN A 278 -1.19 -20.68 -0.95
C ASN A 278 -1.96 -21.99 -0.72
N ILE A 279 -1.64 -22.67 0.37
CA ILE A 279 -2.46 -23.74 0.94
C ILE A 279 -2.79 -23.30 2.37
N SER A 280 -3.97 -22.73 2.60
CA SER A 280 -4.34 -22.07 3.86
C SER A 280 -5.86 -21.97 4.01
N ARG A 281 -6.33 -21.55 5.20
CA ARG A 281 -7.76 -21.30 5.44
C ARG A 281 -8.26 -19.98 4.83
N THR A 282 -7.35 -19.14 4.35
CA THR A 282 -7.67 -17.92 3.61
C THR A 282 -6.97 -17.90 2.25
N GLY A 283 -7.44 -17.05 1.33
CA GLY A 283 -6.84 -16.91 0.00
C GLY A 283 -5.62 -15.97 0.01
N SER A 284 -4.91 -15.87 -1.11
CA SER A 284 -3.62 -15.15 -1.23
C SER A 284 -3.71 -13.76 -1.90
N ALA A 285 -4.90 -13.14 -1.91
CA ALA A 285 -5.17 -11.90 -2.63
C ALA A 285 -4.40 -10.70 -2.06
N MET A 286 -4.22 -10.64 -0.74
CA MET A 286 -3.53 -9.52 -0.09
C MET A 286 -2.03 -9.57 -0.36
N GLU A 287 -1.46 -10.76 -0.39
CA GLU A 287 -0.07 -11.02 -0.75
C GLU A 287 0.21 -10.62 -2.20
N ALA A 288 -0.72 -10.91 -3.13
CA ALA A 288 -0.60 -10.50 -4.53
C ALA A 288 -0.61 -8.96 -4.69
N LEU A 289 -1.54 -8.27 -4.03
CA LEU A 289 -1.63 -6.80 -4.06
C LEU A 289 -0.38 -6.14 -3.47
N MET A 290 0.09 -6.62 -2.32
CA MET A 290 1.32 -6.13 -1.69
C MET A 290 2.54 -6.38 -2.57
N ALA A 291 2.65 -7.55 -3.18
CA ALA A 291 3.77 -7.90 -4.07
C ALA A 291 3.84 -6.98 -5.30
N VAL A 292 2.70 -6.70 -5.95
CA VAL A 292 2.64 -5.75 -7.07
C VAL A 292 3.09 -4.36 -6.60
N GLY A 293 2.53 -3.87 -5.50
CA GLY A 293 2.89 -2.55 -4.98
C GLY A 293 4.37 -2.42 -4.62
N ALA A 294 4.96 -3.44 -3.97
CA ALA A 294 6.38 -3.45 -3.64
C ALA A 294 7.28 -3.46 -4.88
N ALA A 295 6.92 -4.23 -5.92
CA ALA A 295 7.64 -4.19 -7.20
C ALA A 295 7.56 -2.81 -7.85
N LEU A 296 6.39 -2.18 -7.90
CA LEU A 296 6.23 -0.84 -8.49
C LEU A 296 7.00 0.24 -7.72
N LEU A 297 6.99 0.20 -6.38
CA LEU A 297 7.79 1.10 -5.55
C LEU A 297 9.30 0.84 -5.71
N THR A 298 9.69 -0.41 -5.92
CA THR A 298 11.09 -0.75 -6.22
C THR A 298 11.50 -0.20 -7.58
N VAL A 299 10.65 -0.32 -8.61
CA VAL A 299 10.88 0.34 -9.90
C VAL A 299 11.09 1.84 -9.68
N TRP A 300 10.20 2.49 -8.92
CA TRP A 300 10.31 3.92 -8.61
C TRP A 300 11.63 4.24 -7.92
N ASP A 301 12.01 3.53 -6.85
CA ASP A 301 13.28 3.80 -6.14
C ASP A 301 14.49 3.66 -7.06
N MET A 302 14.47 2.69 -7.98
CA MET A 302 15.55 2.46 -8.93
C MET A 302 15.70 3.61 -9.94
N VAL A 303 14.59 4.28 -10.29
CA VAL A 303 14.58 5.36 -11.30
C VAL A 303 14.38 6.77 -10.75
N LYS A 304 14.22 6.91 -9.42
CA LYS A 304 13.84 8.17 -8.75
C LYS A 304 14.71 9.39 -9.07
N LYS A 305 15.96 9.17 -9.52
CA LYS A 305 16.88 10.23 -9.95
C LYS A 305 16.46 10.85 -11.29
N TYR A 306 15.95 10.02 -12.21
CA TYR A 306 15.64 10.38 -13.60
C TYR A 306 14.22 10.94 -13.73
N GLU A 307 13.36 10.58 -12.78
CA GLU A 307 11.98 11.05 -12.70
C GLU A 307 11.82 12.43 -12.04
N LYS A 308 12.88 12.95 -11.41
CA LYS A 308 12.85 14.27 -10.77
C LYS A 308 12.87 15.41 -11.79
N ASP A 309 12.14 16.49 -11.52
CA ASP A 309 12.35 17.78 -12.19
C ASP A 309 13.51 18.58 -11.56
N ALA A 310 13.69 19.83 -12.02
CA ALA A 310 14.77 20.70 -11.55
C ALA A 310 14.62 21.07 -10.06
N GLU A 311 13.38 21.13 -9.57
CA GLU A 311 13.00 21.40 -8.19
C GLU A 311 13.05 20.14 -7.31
N GLY A 312 13.30 18.97 -7.92
CA GLY A 312 13.40 17.68 -7.27
C GLY A 312 12.06 17.10 -6.83
N GLN A 313 10.96 17.51 -7.48
CA GLN A 313 9.60 16.94 -7.38
C GLN A 313 9.40 15.82 -8.41
N TYR A 314 8.23 15.17 -8.36
CA TYR A 314 7.84 14.11 -9.28
C TYR A 314 6.51 14.48 -9.98
N PRO A 315 6.53 15.37 -10.99
CA PRO A 315 5.29 15.88 -11.59
C PRO A 315 4.52 14.84 -12.41
N ASP A 316 5.24 13.89 -13.02
CA ASP A 316 4.67 12.94 -13.99
C ASP A 316 4.52 11.52 -13.42
N THR A 317 5.37 11.17 -12.45
CA THR A 317 5.50 9.81 -11.94
C THR A 317 4.37 9.47 -10.98
N GLU A 318 3.64 8.41 -11.28
CA GLU A 318 2.60 7.88 -10.40
C GLU A 318 2.44 6.37 -10.59
N ILE A 319 2.06 5.67 -9.53
CA ILE A 319 1.46 4.35 -9.68
C ILE A 319 -0.02 4.57 -10.04
N SER A 320 -0.33 4.40 -11.31
CA SER A 320 -1.66 4.72 -11.85
C SER A 320 -2.73 3.77 -11.35
N PHE A 321 -2.44 2.47 -11.28
CA PHE A 321 -3.34 1.50 -10.68
C PHE A 321 -2.63 0.31 -10.06
N ILE A 322 -3.27 -0.29 -9.05
CA ILE A 322 -3.03 -1.65 -8.56
C ILE A 322 -4.41 -2.31 -8.38
N ARG A 323 -4.62 -3.47 -8.97
CA ARG A 323 -5.92 -4.16 -8.94
C ARG A 323 -5.77 -5.67 -8.83
N LEU A 324 -6.85 -6.31 -8.39
CA LEU A 324 -6.98 -7.76 -8.37
C LEU A 324 -7.66 -8.22 -9.66
N GLU A 325 -7.01 -9.07 -10.44
CA GLU A 325 -7.56 -9.65 -11.67
C GLU A 325 -8.34 -10.93 -11.42
N LYS A 326 -7.84 -11.73 -10.46
CA LYS A 326 -8.41 -13.03 -10.09
C LYS A 326 -8.17 -13.28 -8.61
N ALA A 327 -9.16 -13.82 -7.91
CA ALA A 327 -8.97 -14.47 -6.63
C ALA A 327 -9.95 -15.63 -6.51
N VAL A 328 -9.43 -16.85 -6.36
CA VAL A 328 -10.21 -18.08 -6.30
C VAL A 328 -9.71 -18.93 -5.15
N LYS A 329 -10.62 -19.58 -4.44
CA LYS A 329 -10.32 -20.60 -3.44
C LYS A 329 -10.89 -21.92 -3.92
N THR A 330 -10.06 -22.96 -3.96
CA THR A 330 -10.49 -24.33 -4.26
C THR A 330 -10.26 -25.19 -3.04
N LEU A 331 -11.22 -26.03 -2.64
CA LEU A 331 -11.05 -26.92 -1.48
C LEU A 331 -9.87 -27.87 -1.73
N VAL A 332 -9.06 -28.08 -0.69
CA VAL A 332 -8.06 -29.16 -0.70
C VAL A 332 -8.83 -30.48 -0.60
N GLN A 333 -8.63 -31.36 -1.59
CA GLN A 333 -9.17 -32.72 -1.60
C GLN A 333 -8.39 -33.64 -0.66
#